data_AF-U7PUQ6-F1
#
_entry.id   AF-U7PUQ6-F1
#
_cell.length_a   1.000
_cell.length_b   1.000
_cell.length_c   1.000
_cell.angle_alpha   90.00
_cell.angle_beta   90.00
_cell.angle_gamma   90.00
#
_symmetry.space_group_name_H-M   'P 1'
#
loop_
_entity.id
_entity.type
_entity.pdbx_description
1 polymer ?
#
loop_
_entity_poly.entity_id
_entity_poly.type
_entity_poly.pdbx_seq_one_letter_code
_entity_poly.pdbx_strand_id
1 'polypeptide(L)'
;MQTALLTAYTSSPGTKRYFCSTCGCHIFRSRQKTTTTADDANTGWEVATGVIANEWSNHAAASDGDNHPVLEYVRHDHVDDTHDGGLAKWLPTVGGKPMGGYPGATRPVADGPEHNVDPSTRTVSAACHCGAVQFDVRPPDMDPAASRQPHSGIADLLVPFAATDPAITANPGDVKWWLRPAKDDPSQTSRWLAGTCACRSCRLATGFEIQTWAFVPRVCIVLQPDGNVLAFGNDNNKGKGNTPPALAAYQSKPGVERNFCNRCGATVFWHDIWRPDLIDISVGLLRPKTDGSTNRGSRIEDLLDWCTTRVSFVEEAARNRHGQTAVRGASLMDSLEEGMKKSC
;
A
#
# COMPACT_ATOMS: atom_id res chain seq x y z
N MET A 1 21.14 -18.20 -16.79
CA MET A 1 20.46 -18.98 -15.74
C MET A 1 19.09 -18.36 -15.49
N GLN A 2 18.03 -19.17 -15.45
CA GLN A 2 16.63 -18.80 -15.72
C GLN A 2 16.12 -17.56 -14.96
N THR A 3 16.11 -16.41 -15.62
CA THR A 3 15.28 -15.25 -15.28
C THR A 3 13.82 -15.42 -15.71
N ALA A 4 13.40 -16.62 -16.15
CA ALA A 4 12.08 -16.88 -16.74
C ALA A 4 10.89 -16.54 -15.83
N LEU A 5 11.11 -16.31 -14.53
CA LEU A 5 10.07 -15.95 -13.58
C LEU A 5 10.04 -14.45 -13.24
N LEU A 6 11.05 -13.66 -13.63
CA LEU A 6 11.15 -12.23 -13.29
C LEU A 6 10.98 -11.33 -14.51
N THR A 7 10.12 -10.32 -14.38
CA THR A 7 10.04 -9.20 -15.32
C THR A 7 10.98 -8.10 -14.86
N ALA A 8 11.81 -7.59 -15.77
CA ALA A 8 12.65 -6.43 -15.56
C ALA A 8 11.98 -5.16 -16.11
N TYR A 9 11.86 -4.12 -15.29
CA TYR A 9 11.30 -2.83 -15.65
C TYR A 9 12.33 -1.72 -15.43
N THR A 10 12.68 -0.99 -16.48
CA THR A 10 13.54 0.21 -16.39
C THR A 10 12.72 1.36 -15.82
N SER A 11 12.89 1.67 -14.53
CA SER A 11 12.15 2.75 -13.87
C SER A 11 12.77 4.13 -14.08
N SER A 12 14.07 4.19 -14.34
CA SER A 12 14.79 5.42 -14.69
C SER A 12 16.09 5.06 -15.41
N PRO A 13 16.78 6.00 -16.08
CA PRO A 13 18.08 5.74 -16.67
C PRO A 13 19.03 5.08 -15.65
N GLY A 14 19.64 3.95 -16.03
CA GLY A 14 20.55 3.19 -15.17
C GLY A 14 19.89 2.39 -14.04
N THR A 15 18.56 2.42 -13.87
CA THR A 15 17.86 1.69 -12.80
C THR A 15 16.83 0.71 -13.36
N LYS A 16 16.95 -0.58 -12.98
CA LYS A 16 15.96 -1.61 -13.28
C LYS A 16 15.38 -2.19 -12.00
N ARG A 17 14.07 -2.42 -11.99
CA ARG A 17 13.32 -3.12 -10.94
C ARG A 17 12.93 -4.50 -11.45
N TYR A 18 13.08 -5.52 -10.63
CA TYR A 18 12.73 -6.90 -10.95
C TYR A 18 11.61 -7.37 -10.06
N PHE A 19 10.57 -7.95 -10.67
CA PHE A 19 9.40 -8.44 -9.96
C PHE A 19 8.94 -9.79 -10.53
N CYS A 20 8.26 -10.60 -9.71
CA CYS A 20 7.69 -11.87 -10.13
C CYS A 20 6.63 -11.65 -11.21
N SER A 21 6.80 -12.29 -12.36
CA SER A 21 5.88 -12.16 -13.52
C SER A 21 4.48 -12.69 -13.22
N THR A 22 4.34 -13.57 -12.23
CA THR A 22 3.08 -14.22 -11.85
C THR A 22 2.27 -13.39 -10.86
N CYS A 23 2.91 -12.84 -9.82
CA CYS A 23 2.21 -12.18 -8.71
C CYS A 23 2.52 -10.68 -8.55
N GLY A 24 3.46 -10.13 -9.32
CA GLY A 24 3.85 -8.72 -9.21
C GLY A 24 4.83 -8.40 -8.08
N CYS A 25 5.15 -9.36 -7.21
CA CYS A 25 6.04 -9.14 -6.06
C CYS A 25 7.41 -8.60 -6.48
N HIS A 26 7.78 -7.42 -5.97
CA HIS A 26 9.09 -6.84 -6.19
C HIS A 26 10.15 -7.60 -5.37
N ILE A 27 11.28 -7.89 -6.02
CA ILE A 27 12.35 -8.69 -5.39
C ILE A 27 13.65 -7.90 -5.39
N PHE A 28 14.07 -7.36 -6.54
CA PHE A 28 15.35 -6.66 -6.66
C PHE A 28 15.24 -5.29 -7.33
N ARG A 29 16.22 -4.44 -7.05
CA ARG A 29 16.54 -3.25 -7.84
C ARG A 29 18.03 -3.24 -8.17
N SER A 30 18.37 -3.06 -9.44
CA SER A 30 19.76 -2.82 -9.88
C SER A 30 19.92 -1.36 -10.27
N ARG A 31 20.98 -0.71 -9.79
CA ARG A 31 21.35 0.67 -10.12
C ARG A 31 22.78 0.73 -10.65
N GLN A 32 22.98 1.23 -11.86
CA GLN A 32 24.31 1.56 -12.36
C GLN A 32 24.87 2.71 -11.52
N LYS A 33 26.05 2.50 -10.92
CA LYS A 33 26.79 3.59 -10.30
C LYS A 33 27.31 4.49 -11.42
N THR A 34 27.43 5.78 -11.13
CA THR A 34 27.70 6.84 -12.12
C THR A 34 29.11 6.83 -12.74
N THR A 35 29.90 5.76 -12.58
CA THR A 35 31.25 5.72 -13.15
C THR A 35 31.21 5.27 -14.62
N THR A 36 32.04 5.92 -15.43
CA THR A 36 32.05 5.90 -16.90
C THR A 36 32.51 4.59 -17.55
N THR A 37 32.66 3.51 -16.78
CA THR A 37 33.06 2.20 -17.31
C THR A 37 31.89 1.23 -17.28
N ALA A 38 31.57 0.65 -18.44
CA ALA A 38 30.40 -0.21 -18.68
C ALA A 38 30.54 -1.64 -18.10
N ASP A 39 31.39 -1.84 -17.10
CA ASP A 39 31.64 -3.15 -16.50
C ASP A 39 30.58 -3.46 -15.43
N ASP A 40 30.13 -4.72 -15.40
CA ASP A 40 29.14 -5.25 -14.42
C ASP A 40 29.53 -4.98 -12.95
N ALA A 41 30.82 -4.79 -12.68
CA ALA A 41 31.37 -4.39 -11.38
C ALA A 41 30.77 -3.08 -10.84
N ASN A 42 30.12 -2.29 -11.70
CA ASN A 42 29.57 -0.99 -11.36
C ASN A 42 28.07 -0.99 -10.99
N THR A 43 27.44 -2.15 -10.90
CA THR A 43 26.00 -2.26 -10.57
C THR A 43 25.79 -2.49 -9.07
N GLY A 44 25.11 -1.54 -8.40
CA GLY A 44 24.58 -1.73 -7.05
C GLY A 44 23.28 -2.52 -7.08
N TRP A 45 23.10 -3.44 -6.13
CA TRP A 45 21.89 -4.24 -5.98
C TRP A 45 21.21 -3.96 -4.64
N GLU A 46 19.89 -4.03 -4.67
CA GLU A 46 19.04 -3.95 -3.49
C GLU A 46 17.98 -5.04 -3.53
N VAL A 47 17.53 -5.45 -2.35
CA VAL A 47 16.54 -6.50 -2.15
C VAL A 47 15.34 -5.92 -1.41
N ALA A 48 14.14 -6.27 -1.84
CA ALA A 48 12.92 -5.87 -1.15
C ALA A 48 12.83 -6.63 0.19
N THR A 49 12.68 -5.92 1.31
CA THR A 49 12.83 -6.52 2.66
C THR A 49 11.75 -7.56 2.97
N GLY A 50 10.55 -7.42 2.41
CA GLY A 50 9.42 -8.32 2.64
C GLY A 50 9.64 -9.75 2.13
N VAL A 51 10.57 -9.95 1.18
CA VAL A 51 10.93 -11.29 0.66
C VAL A 51 12.03 -11.98 1.48
N ILE A 52 12.63 -11.28 2.44
CA ILE A 52 13.67 -11.85 3.30
C ILE A 52 13.00 -12.66 4.40
N ALA A 53 13.15 -13.97 4.32
CA ALA A 53 12.57 -14.93 5.27
C ALA A 53 13.57 -15.38 6.35
N ASN A 54 14.86 -15.40 6.02
CA ASN A 54 15.92 -15.80 6.94
C ASN A 54 17.20 -15.03 6.62
N GLU A 55 17.87 -14.53 7.64
CA GLU A 55 19.25 -14.08 7.52
C GLU A 55 20.16 -15.29 7.60
N TRP A 56 20.94 -15.49 6.54
CA TRP A 56 22.07 -16.37 6.62
C TRP A 56 23.26 -15.58 7.16
N SER A 57 23.66 -15.84 8.39
CA SER A 57 24.95 -15.42 8.90
C SER A 57 25.90 -16.62 8.89
N ASN A 58 27.02 -16.47 8.19
CA ASN A 58 28.16 -17.39 8.33
C ASN A 58 28.85 -17.09 9.69
N HIS A 59 28.19 -17.38 10.81
CA HIS A 59 28.78 -17.21 12.15
C HIS A 59 29.96 -18.16 12.44
N ALA A 60 30.42 -18.93 11.45
CA ALA A 60 31.68 -19.68 11.53
C ALA A 60 32.95 -18.84 11.28
N ALA A 61 32.84 -17.55 10.93
CA ALA A 61 34.00 -16.72 10.55
C ALA A 61 34.18 -15.40 11.33
N ALA A 62 33.30 -15.05 12.27
CA ALA A 62 33.48 -13.87 13.12
C ALA A 62 34.09 -14.29 14.46
N SER A 63 35.42 -14.41 14.50
CA SER A 63 36.21 -14.55 15.74
C SER A 63 36.34 -13.25 16.52
N ASP A 64 35.90 -12.13 15.93
CA ASP A 64 35.91 -10.82 16.55
C ASP A 64 34.46 -10.50 16.95
N GLY A 65 34.24 -10.18 18.22
CA GLY A 65 32.93 -10.07 18.89
C GLY A 65 31.95 -9.00 18.37
N ASP A 66 32.13 -8.49 17.15
CA ASP A 66 31.25 -7.53 16.51
C ASP A 66 30.10 -8.26 15.80
N ASN A 67 29.11 -8.67 16.60
CA ASN A 67 27.87 -9.28 16.13
C ASN A 67 26.93 -8.20 15.54
N HIS A 68 27.35 -7.54 14.45
CA HIS A 68 26.49 -6.61 13.73
C HIS A 68 25.37 -7.39 13.01
N PRO A 69 24.10 -6.97 13.13
CA PRO A 69 23.00 -7.64 12.45
C PRO A 69 23.20 -7.52 10.93
N VAL A 70 22.84 -8.59 10.19
CA VAL A 70 22.96 -8.60 8.73
C VAL A 70 22.05 -7.55 8.08
N LEU A 71 20.92 -7.23 8.73
CA LEU A 71 20.02 -6.16 8.30
C LEU A 71 19.59 -5.27 9.47
N GLU A 72 19.44 -3.98 9.19
CA GLU A 72 18.97 -2.99 10.14
C GLU A 72 18.10 -1.94 9.42
N TYR A 73 17.01 -1.53 10.05
CA TYR A 73 16.22 -0.38 9.62
C TYR A 73 16.90 0.88 10.15
N VAL A 74 17.41 1.72 9.26
CA VAL A 74 18.30 2.84 9.64
C VAL A 74 17.74 4.21 9.29
N ARG A 75 17.03 4.34 8.17
CA ARG A 75 16.53 5.63 7.69
C ARG A 75 15.36 5.48 6.74
N HIS A 76 14.54 6.52 6.70
CA HIS A 76 13.58 6.77 5.64
C HIS A 76 14.28 7.46 4.46
N ASP A 77 13.88 7.12 3.25
CA ASP A 77 14.38 7.71 2.01
C ASP A 77 13.23 8.41 1.28
N HIS A 78 13.52 9.51 0.58
CA HIS A 78 12.54 10.24 -0.24
C HIS A 78 11.32 10.78 0.53
N VAL A 79 11.47 11.05 1.83
CA VAL A 79 10.39 11.61 2.67
C VAL A 79 9.87 12.94 2.11
N ASP A 80 10.75 13.80 1.62
CA ASP A 80 10.34 15.12 1.11
C ASP A 80 9.38 15.03 -0.08
N ASP A 81 9.44 13.97 -0.88
CA ASP A 81 8.55 13.72 -2.02
C ASP A 81 7.10 13.46 -1.56
N THR A 82 6.90 13.13 -0.28
CA THR A 82 5.57 12.94 0.30
C THR A 82 4.88 14.26 0.65
N HIS A 83 5.64 15.35 0.76
CA HIS A 83 5.25 16.68 1.25
C HIS A 83 4.73 16.73 2.69
N ASP A 84 4.06 15.70 3.18
CA ASP A 84 3.40 15.62 4.48
C ASP A 84 4.08 14.65 5.45
N GLY A 85 5.22 14.07 5.06
CA GLY A 85 5.97 13.07 5.82
C GLY A 85 5.55 11.62 5.55
N GLY A 86 4.46 11.39 4.83
CA GLY A 86 3.92 10.05 4.53
C GLY A 86 3.80 9.17 5.78
N LEU A 87 4.20 7.91 5.65
CA LEU A 87 4.23 6.95 6.76
C LEU A 87 5.42 7.17 7.71
N ALA A 88 6.47 7.90 7.30
CA ALA A 88 7.64 8.11 8.13
C ALA A 88 7.30 8.84 9.44
N LYS A 89 6.27 9.69 9.41
CA LYS A 89 5.67 10.33 10.59
C LYS A 89 5.25 9.33 11.67
N TRP A 90 4.76 8.14 11.28
CA TRP A 90 4.29 7.09 12.18
C TRP A 90 5.36 6.07 12.54
N LEU A 91 6.58 6.22 12.03
CA LEU A 91 7.67 5.29 12.31
C LEU A 91 8.97 6.06 12.66
N PRO A 92 8.97 6.89 13.73
CA PRO A 92 10.14 7.65 14.14
C PRO A 92 11.24 6.77 14.75
N THR A 93 10.88 5.59 15.25
CA THR A 93 11.81 4.61 15.82
C THR A 93 11.46 3.20 15.33
N VAL A 94 12.45 2.29 15.34
CA VAL A 94 12.24 0.85 15.14
C VAL A 94 13.07 0.10 16.18
N GLY A 95 12.41 -0.71 17.01
CA GLY A 95 13.09 -1.44 18.09
C GLY A 95 13.78 -0.50 19.08
N GLY A 96 13.21 0.68 19.32
CA GLY A 96 13.77 1.73 20.17
C GLY A 96 14.88 2.58 19.53
N LYS A 97 15.38 2.22 18.33
CA LYS A 97 16.39 2.99 17.63
C LYS A 97 15.75 4.10 16.78
N PRO A 98 16.23 5.36 16.82
CA PRO A 98 15.75 6.42 15.95
C PRO A 98 15.96 6.10 14.47
N MET A 99 14.93 6.35 13.65
CA MET A 99 15.03 6.28 12.20
C MET A 99 15.51 7.62 11.65
N GLY A 100 16.60 7.62 10.88
CA GLY A 100 17.06 8.81 10.17
C GLY A 100 16.12 9.22 9.03
N GLY A 101 16.33 10.41 8.47
CA GLY A 101 15.68 10.85 7.22
C GLY A 101 14.28 11.46 7.35
N TYR A 102 13.68 11.48 8.54
CA TYR A 102 12.48 12.26 8.82
C TYR A 102 12.85 13.58 9.52
N PRO A 103 12.75 14.74 8.86
CA PRO A 103 13.20 16.01 9.42
C PRO A 103 12.26 16.58 10.50
N GLY A 104 11.16 15.91 10.83
CA GLY A 104 10.12 16.39 11.75
C GLY A 104 9.23 17.49 11.15
N ALA A 105 9.81 18.40 10.35
CA ALA A 105 9.09 19.42 9.61
C ALA A 105 8.41 18.82 8.36
N THR A 106 7.10 19.02 8.27
CA THR A 106 6.31 18.68 7.08
C THR A 106 5.88 19.97 6.39
N ARG A 107 5.67 19.94 5.06
CA ARG A 107 5.13 21.11 4.36
C ARG A 107 3.67 21.28 4.79
N PRO A 108 3.15 22.51 4.90
CA PRO A 108 1.73 22.73 5.16
C PRO A 108 0.90 21.94 4.15
N VAL A 109 0.02 21.09 4.67
CA VAL A 109 -1.01 20.40 3.89
C VAL A 109 -2.25 21.28 3.94
N ALA A 110 -3.00 21.34 2.84
CA ALA A 110 -4.23 22.11 2.78
C ALA A 110 -5.28 21.48 3.72
N ASP A 111 -5.60 22.18 4.81
CA ASP A 111 -6.74 21.87 5.69
C ASP A 111 -7.93 22.77 5.31
N GLY A 112 -8.45 22.58 4.09
CA GLY A 112 -9.66 23.25 3.63
C GLY A 112 -10.93 22.54 4.13
N PRO A 113 -12.10 23.20 4.09
CA PRO A 113 -13.37 22.54 4.37
C PRO A 113 -13.58 21.39 3.38
N GLU A 114 -14.05 20.25 3.87
CA GLU A 114 -14.40 19.10 3.01
C GLU A 114 -15.89 19.13 2.67
N HIS A 115 -16.70 19.64 3.60
CA HIS A 115 -18.12 19.88 3.43
C HIS A 115 -18.38 21.21 2.69
N ASN A 116 -19.51 21.31 1.97
CA ASN A 116 -19.91 22.45 1.13
C ASN A 116 -18.92 22.84 0.02
N VAL A 117 -17.98 21.96 -0.32
CA VAL A 117 -17.10 22.11 -1.49
C VAL A 117 -17.57 21.15 -2.58
N ASP A 118 -17.43 21.54 -3.85
CA ASP A 118 -17.70 20.65 -4.98
C ASP A 118 -16.87 19.35 -4.86
N PRO A 119 -17.49 18.17 -4.65
CA PRO A 119 -16.79 16.91 -4.48
C PRO A 119 -15.90 16.54 -5.68
N SER A 120 -16.19 17.08 -6.87
CA SER A 120 -15.37 16.87 -8.07
C SER A 120 -13.92 17.32 -7.89
N THR A 121 -13.72 18.38 -7.10
CA THR A 121 -12.40 18.95 -6.81
C THR A 121 -11.51 17.97 -6.03
N ARG A 122 -12.12 17.16 -5.16
CA ARG A 122 -11.44 16.18 -4.30
C ARG A 122 -11.17 14.84 -4.98
N THR A 123 -11.64 14.61 -6.21
CA THR A 123 -11.28 13.44 -7.02
C THR A 123 -9.77 13.36 -7.22
N VAL A 124 -9.19 12.18 -6.98
CA VAL A 124 -7.76 11.92 -7.05
C VAL A 124 -7.46 10.96 -8.19
N SER A 125 -6.56 11.35 -9.08
CA SER A 125 -6.04 10.45 -10.09
C SER A 125 -5.03 9.48 -9.48
N ALA A 126 -5.06 8.25 -9.95
CA ALA A 126 -4.18 7.18 -9.54
C ALA A 126 -3.50 6.58 -10.77
N ALA A 127 -2.22 6.26 -10.67
CA ALA A 127 -1.52 5.61 -11.77
C ALA A 127 -0.29 4.84 -11.29
N CYS A 128 -0.06 3.68 -11.91
CA CYS A 128 1.19 2.96 -11.74
C CYS A 128 2.38 3.74 -12.33
N HIS A 129 3.60 3.32 -11.98
CA HIS A 129 4.82 4.01 -12.42
C HIS A 129 4.93 4.14 -13.95
N CYS A 130 4.57 3.11 -14.71
CA CYS A 130 4.63 3.16 -16.18
C CYS A 130 3.42 3.83 -16.85
N GLY A 131 2.39 4.23 -16.08
CA GLY A 131 1.17 4.83 -16.62
C GLY A 131 0.27 3.89 -17.43
N ALA A 132 0.53 2.58 -17.47
CA ALA A 132 -0.30 1.63 -18.22
C ALA A 132 -1.60 1.22 -17.49
N VAL A 133 -1.67 1.50 -16.19
CA VAL A 133 -2.88 1.41 -15.37
C VAL A 133 -3.10 2.79 -14.76
N GLN A 134 -4.24 3.40 -15.08
CA GLN A 134 -4.65 4.73 -14.62
C GLN A 134 -6.15 4.72 -14.33
N PHE A 135 -6.56 5.41 -13.28
CA PHE A 135 -7.97 5.56 -12.89
C PHE A 135 -8.12 6.76 -11.95
N ASP A 136 -9.34 7.26 -11.80
CA ASP A 136 -9.69 8.25 -10.79
C ASP A 136 -10.45 7.61 -9.63
N VAL A 137 -10.23 8.13 -8.43
CA VAL A 137 -10.97 7.80 -7.22
C VAL A 137 -11.84 8.98 -6.83
N ARG A 138 -13.15 8.78 -6.90
CA ARG A 138 -14.16 9.78 -6.49
C ARG A 138 -14.38 9.74 -4.98
N PRO A 139 -14.62 10.87 -4.31
CA PRO A 139 -15.00 10.87 -2.90
C PRO A 139 -16.42 10.33 -2.69
N PRO A 140 -16.78 9.88 -1.47
CA PRO A 140 -18.07 9.25 -1.19
C PRO A 140 -19.30 10.13 -1.44
N ASP A 141 -19.18 11.42 -1.22
CA ASP A 141 -20.24 12.43 -1.35
C ASP A 141 -20.50 12.86 -2.79
N MET A 142 -19.70 12.41 -3.76
CA MET A 142 -20.02 12.57 -5.18
C MET A 142 -21.24 11.74 -5.60
N ASP A 143 -21.41 10.55 -5.00
CA ASP A 143 -22.60 9.72 -5.13
C ASP A 143 -22.84 8.99 -3.80
N PRO A 144 -23.49 9.65 -2.82
CA PRO A 144 -23.71 9.08 -1.49
C PRO A 144 -24.51 7.77 -1.52
N ALA A 145 -25.41 7.64 -2.50
CA ALA A 145 -26.26 6.46 -2.65
C ALA A 145 -25.43 5.26 -3.10
N ALA A 146 -24.66 5.41 -4.19
CA ALA A 146 -23.79 4.34 -4.70
C ALA A 146 -22.68 3.97 -3.72
N SER A 147 -22.13 4.95 -2.99
CA SER A 147 -21.07 4.75 -1.99
C SER A 147 -21.49 3.88 -0.80
N ARG A 148 -22.80 3.79 -0.54
CA ARG A 148 -23.41 2.99 0.55
C ARG A 148 -23.86 1.59 0.10
N GLN A 149 -23.89 1.30 -1.19
CA GLN A 149 -24.43 0.04 -1.72
C GLN A 149 -23.65 -1.22 -1.32
N PRO A 150 -22.30 -1.23 -1.31
CA PRO A 150 -21.57 -2.46 -0.99
C PRO A 150 -21.93 -3.01 0.39
N HIS A 151 -21.73 -4.31 0.58
CA HIS A 151 -21.71 -4.97 1.88
C HIS A 151 -20.34 -5.60 2.08
N SER A 152 -19.82 -5.54 3.30
CA SER A 152 -18.57 -6.18 3.67
C SER A 152 -18.59 -6.59 5.13
N GLY A 153 -17.96 -7.71 5.45
CA GLY A 153 -17.55 -8.01 6.82
C GLY A 153 -16.65 -6.90 7.38
N ILE A 154 -16.50 -6.86 8.70
CA ILE A 154 -15.64 -5.88 9.39
C ILE A 154 -14.18 -6.14 9.01
N ALA A 155 -13.50 -5.09 8.54
CA ALA A 155 -12.07 -5.17 8.22
C ALA A 155 -11.22 -5.43 9.45
N ASP A 156 -10.10 -6.14 9.25
CA ASP A 156 -9.15 -6.41 10.33
C ASP A 156 -8.52 -5.14 10.94
N LEU A 157 -8.51 -4.03 10.19
CA LEU A 157 -8.14 -2.70 10.69
C LEU A 157 -8.98 -2.25 11.90
N LEU A 158 -10.25 -2.68 11.97
CA LEU A 158 -11.18 -2.23 13.00
C LEU A 158 -11.24 -3.20 14.19
N VAL A 159 -11.08 -4.50 13.92
CA VAL A 159 -11.05 -5.56 14.93
C VAL A 159 -10.11 -6.68 14.47
N PRO A 160 -9.31 -7.31 15.35
CA PRO A 160 -8.41 -8.39 14.96
C PRO A 160 -9.21 -9.59 14.42
N PHE A 161 -9.19 -9.81 13.10
CA PHE A 161 -10.12 -10.71 12.41
C PHE A 161 -10.04 -12.14 12.92
N ALA A 162 -8.83 -12.66 13.13
CA ALA A 162 -8.62 -14.04 13.59
C ALA A 162 -8.97 -14.27 15.08
N ALA A 163 -9.01 -13.20 15.89
CA ALA A 163 -9.29 -13.27 17.32
C ALA A 163 -10.72 -12.81 17.67
N THR A 164 -11.45 -12.25 16.71
CA THR A 164 -12.80 -11.73 16.88
C THR A 164 -13.82 -12.80 16.48
N ASP A 165 -14.94 -12.88 17.21
CA ASP A 165 -16.03 -13.80 16.89
C ASP A 165 -16.50 -13.61 15.42
N PRO A 166 -16.61 -14.69 14.63
CA PRO A 166 -17.18 -14.65 13.28
C PRO A 166 -18.55 -13.95 13.18
N ALA A 167 -19.38 -14.03 14.21
CA ALA A 167 -20.67 -13.34 14.27
C ALA A 167 -20.54 -11.81 14.30
N ILE A 168 -19.43 -11.29 14.85
CA ILE A 168 -19.10 -9.85 14.84
C ILE A 168 -18.48 -9.48 13.49
N THR A 169 -17.47 -10.24 13.05
CA THR A 169 -16.76 -9.94 11.78
C THR A 169 -17.64 -10.07 10.55
N ALA A 170 -18.73 -10.84 10.61
CA ALA A 170 -19.75 -10.91 9.57
C ALA A 170 -20.49 -9.58 9.33
N ASN A 171 -20.37 -8.59 10.23
CA ASN A 171 -21.02 -7.28 10.14
C ASN A 171 -22.56 -7.36 10.00
N PRO A 172 -23.28 -8.02 10.93
CA PRO A 172 -24.74 -8.20 10.81
C PRO A 172 -25.53 -6.88 10.82
N GLY A 173 -24.94 -5.80 11.34
CA GLY A 173 -25.53 -4.47 11.31
C GLY A 173 -25.30 -3.70 10.00
N ASP A 174 -24.61 -4.30 9.02
CA ASP A 174 -24.25 -3.68 7.74
C ASP A 174 -23.60 -2.29 7.90
N VAL A 175 -22.71 -2.18 8.89
CA VAL A 175 -21.99 -0.94 9.17
C VAL A 175 -21.11 -0.61 7.96
N LYS A 176 -21.34 0.56 7.34
CA LYS A 176 -20.60 1.07 6.18
C LYS A 176 -19.26 1.66 6.60
N TRP A 177 -18.43 0.82 7.22
CA TRP A 177 -17.22 1.24 7.92
C TRP A 177 -16.15 1.90 7.05
N TRP A 178 -16.23 1.73 5.72
CA TRP A 178 -15.37 2.42 4.75
C TRP A 178 -15.78 3.88 4.53
N LEU A 179 -16.99 4.30 4.91
CA LEU A 179 -17.45 5.68 4.87
C LEU A 179 -17.05 6.41 6.14
N ARG A 180 -16.26 7.47 5.99
CA ARG A 180 -15.62 8.18 7.11
C ARG A 180 -16.07 9.64 7.13
N PRO A 181 -16.23 10.23 8.33
CA PRO A 181 -16.77 11.57 8.47
C PRO A 181 -15.84 12.62 7.87
N ALA A 182 -16.41 13.74 7.46
CA ALA A 182 -15.64 14.93 7.13
C ALA A 182 -14.90 15.45 8.36
N LYS A 183 -13.72 16.05 8.15
CA LYS A 183 -12.94 16.67 9.25
C LYS A 183 -13.71 17.83 9.91
N ASP A 184 -14.47 18.58 9.12
CA ASP A 184 -15.19 19.79 9.54
C ASP A 184 -16.68 19.58 9.85
N ASP A 185 -17.28 18.45 9.43
CA ASP A 185 -18.65 18.08 9.77
C ASP A 185 -18.79 16.54 9.97
N PRO A 186 -18.80 16.06 11.22
CA PRO A 186 -18.94 14.64 11.54
C PRO A 186 -20.27 14.00 11.10
N SER A 187 -21.27 14.80 10.72
CA SER A 187 -22.56 14.30 10.21
C SER A 187 -22.50 13.92 8.72
N GLN A 188 -21.49 14.41 7.99
CA GLN A 188 -21.30 14.15 6.57
C GLN A 188 -20.20 13.13 6.34
N THR A 189 -20.37 12.27 5.35
CA THR A 189 -19.35 11.27 4.94
C THR A 189 -18.65 11.74 3.67
N SER A 190 -17.40 12.17 3.77
CA SER A 190 -16.61 12.73 2.66
C SER A 190 -15.31 11.97 2.39
N ARG A 191 -14.96 10.99 3.23
CA ARG A 191 -13.66 10.26 3.17
C ARG A 191 -13.83 8.75 3.14
N TRP A 192 -12.85 8.07 2.57
CA TRP A 192 -12.71 6.60 2.56
C TRP A 192 -11.82 6.14 3.71
N LEU A 193 -12.10 5.01 4.34
CA LEU A 193 -11.16 4.40 5.28
C LEU A 193 -9.88 3.98 4.53
N ALA A 194 -8.73 4.28 5.10
CA ALA A 194 -7.43 3.79 4.67
C ALA A 194 -6.67 3.17 5.86
N GLY A 195 -5.69 2.31 5.60
CA GLY A 195 -4.87 1.74 6.66
C GLY A 195 -3.69 0.93 6.16
N THR A 196 -2.89 0.43 7.10
CA THR A 196 -1.69 -0.36 6.86
C THR A 196 -1.98 -1.85 7.10
N CYS A 197 -1.38 -2.73 6.30
CA CYS A 197 -1.50 -4.17 6.43
C CYS A 197 -0.12 -4.83 6.45
N ALA A 198 0.09 -5.69 7.44
CA ALA A 198 1.30 -6.44 7.71
C ALA A 198 1.15 -7.96 7.46
N CYS A 199 0.02 -8.39 6.89
CA CYS A 199 -0.23 -9.81 6.70
C CYS A 199 0.84 -10.46 5.82
N ARG A 200 1.14 -11.73 6.06
CA ARG A 200 2.15 -12.48 5.29
C ARG A 200 1.86 -12.43 3.80
N SER A 201 0.58 -12.48 3.43
CA SER A 201 0.17 -12.47 2.04
C SER A 201 0.43 -11.13 1.35
N CYS A 202 0.17 -9.99 2.00
CA CYS A 202 0.46 -8.66 1.45
C CYS A 202 1.96 -8.48 1.32
N ARG A 203 2.71 -8.82 2.36
CA ARG A 203 4.16 -8.76 2.39
C ARG A 203 4.83 -9.52 1.23
N LEU A 204 4.41 -10.75 0.99
CA LEU A 204 4.95 -11.58 -0.10
C LEU A 204 4.35 -11.26 -1.47
N ALA A 205 3.21 -10.56 -1.54
CA ALA A 205 2.62 -10.11 -2.80
C ALA A 205 3.28 -8.83 -3.31
N THR A 206 3.72 -7.95 -2.43
CA THR A 206 4.30 -6.65 -2.80
C THR A 206 5.83 -6.67 -2.76
N GLY A 207 6.40 -7.49 -1.87
CA GLY A 207 7.84 -7.52 -1.56
C GLY A 207 8.24 -6.58 -0.41
N PHE A 208 7.29 -5.87 0.19
CA PHE A 208 7.55 -4.85 1.22
C PHE A 208 6.82 -5.19 2.52
N GLU A 209 7.34 -4.68 3.65
CA GLU A 209 6.81 -5.00 4.99
C GLU A 209 5.39 -4.48 5.23
N ILE A 210 5.07 -3.33 4.63
CA ILE A 210 3.82 -2.59 4.85
C ILE A 210 3.15 -2.41 3.49
N GLN A 211 1.89 -2.81 3.38
CA GLN A 211 1.03 -2.42 2.27
C GLN A 211 -0.07 -1.48 2.77
N THR A 212 -0.27 -0.37 2.08
CA THR A 212 -1.35 0.59 2.39
C THR A 212 -2.54 0.39 1.44
N TRP A 213 -3.73 0.28 2.02
CA TRP A 213 -4.98 0.08 1.28
C TRP A 213 -5.98 1.17 1.63
N ALA A 214 -6.75 1.62 0.64
CA ALA A 214 -7.99 2.37 0.81
C ALA A 214 -9.17 1.52 0.34
N PHE A 215 -10.28 1.53 1.07
CA PHE A 215 -11.46 0.70 0.79
C PHE A 215 -12.50 1.52 0.05
N VAL A 216 -12.65 1.27 -1.25
CA VAL A 216 -13.40 2.13 -2.16
C VAL A 216 -14.46 1.32 -2.89
N PRO A 217 -15.74 1.74 -2.85
CA PRO A 217 -16.78 1.18 -3.71
C PRO A 217 -16.36 1.19 -5.17
N ARG A 218 -16.54 0.06 -5.86
CA ARG A 218 -16.14 -0.13 -7.27
C ARG A 218 -16.63 0.99 -8.19
N VAL A 219 -17.87 1.45 -7.98
CA VAL A 219 -18.53 2.55 -8.72
C VAL A 219 -17.80 3.90 -8.60
N CYS A 220 -16.96 4.08 -7.58
CA CYS A 220 -16.15 5.27 -7.36
C CYS A 220 -14.77 5.17 -8.03
N ILE A 221 -14.47 4.07 -8.74
CA ILE A 221 -13.22 3.82 -9.45
C ILE A 221 -13.46 3.91 -10.96
N VAL A 222 -12.95 4.97 -11.58
CA VAL A 222 -13.19 5.29 -12.99
C VAL A 222 -11.91 5.13 -13.79
N LEU A 223 -11.88 4.20 -14.73
CA LEU A 223 -10.69 3.94 -15.54
C LEU A 223 -10.40 5.12 -16.48
N GLN A 224 -9.11 5.42 -16.64
CA GLN A 224 -8.61 6.41 -17.59
C GLN A 224 -7.88 5.69 -18.74
N PRO A 225 -8.04 6.15 -20.01
CA PRO A 225 -8.81 7.32 -20.46
C PRO A 225 -10.30 7.04 -20.75
N ASP A 226 -10.74 5.79 -20.64
CA ASP A 226 -12.05 5.36 -21.18
C ASP A 226 -13.26 5.92 -20.42
N GLY A 227 -13.09 6.41 -19.18
CA GLY A 227 -14.16 6.95 -18.34
C GLY A 227 -15.13 5.91 -17.78
N ASN A 228 -14.90 4.64 -18.07
CA ASN A 228 -15.73 3.53 -17.63
C ASN A 228 -15.41 3.11 -16.18
N VAL A 229 -16.42 2.65 -15.45
CA VAL A 229 -16.23 2.05 -14.13
C VAL A 229 -15.44 0.74 -14.24
N LEU A 230 -14.56 0.48 -13.27
CA LEU A 230 -13.82 -0.77 -13.15
C LEU A 230 -14.78 -1.98 -13.10
N ALA A 231 -14.55 -3.00 -13.94
CA ALA A 231 -15.28 -4.26 -13.88
C ALA A 231 -14.35 -5.44 -14.15
N PHE A 232 -14.31 -6.43 -13.25
CA PHE A 232 -13.41 -7.58 -13.41
C PHE A 232 -14.08 -8.65 -14.27
N GLY A 233 -13.33 -9.30 -15.16
CA GLY A 233 -13.88 -10.27 -16.13
C GLY A 233 -14.45 -11.55 -15.52
N ASN A 234 -14.20 -11.80 -14.23
CA ASN A 234 -14.64 -12.99 -13.51
C ASN A 234 -15.90 -12.74 -12.65
N ASP A 235 -16.49 -11.54 -12.71
CA ASP A 235 -17.69 -11.22 -11.94
C ASP A 235 -18.92 -11.95 -12.52
N ASN A 236 -19.25 -13.11 -11.94
CA ASN A 236 -20.54 -13.79 -12.10
C ASN A 236 -21.03 -13.95 -13.55
N ASN A 237 -20.14 -14.29 -14.49
CA ASN A 237 -20.48 -14.52 -15.91
C ASN A 237 -20.98 -13.25 -16.66
N LYS A 238 -20.72 -12.04 -16.14
CA LYS A 238 -21.10 -10.78 -16.80
C LYS A 238 -19.99 -10.27 -17.73
N GLY A 239 -19.88 -10.88 -18.90
CA GLY A 239 -19.17 -10.33 -20.07
C GLY A 239 -17.64 -10.18 -19.94
N LYS A 240 -17.01 -9.69 -21.00
CA LYS A 240 -15.61 -9.25 -20.94
C LYS A 240 -15.56 -8.07 -19.97
N GLY A 241 -14.93 -8.25 -18.82
CA GLY A 241 -14.72 -7.17 -17.86
C GLY A 241 -14.04 -5.97 -18.51
N ASN A 242 -14.09 -4.85 -17.81
CA ASN A 242 -13.48 -3.60 -18.20
C ASN A 242 -12.28 -3.34 -17.29
N THR A 243 -11.10 -3.80 -17.71
CA THR A 243 -9.82 -3.59 -17.02
C THR A 243 -8.76 -3.10 -18.01
N PRO A 244 -7.77 -2.29 -17.57
CA PRO A 244 -6.68 -1.88 -18.43
C PRO A 244 -5.88 -3.10 -18.94
N PRO A 245 -5.42 -3.13 -20.19
CA PRO A 245 -4.70 -4.30 -20.75
C PRO A 245 -3.43 -4.70 -19.99
N ALA A 246 -2.82 -3.77 -19.26
CA ALA A 246 -1.64 -4.03 -18.43
C ALA A 246 -1.97 -4.56 -17.03
N LEU A 247 -3.25 -4.67 -16.65
CA LEU A 247 -3.69 -5.16 -15.35
C LEU A 247 -3.71 -6.69 -15.36
N ALA A 248 -2.64 -7.31 -14.87
CA ALA A 248 -2.62 -8.74 -14.60
C ALA A 248 -3.30 -9.05 -13.27
N ALA A 249 -3.75 -10.29 -13.10
CA ALA A 249 -4.39 -10.79 -11.90
C ALA A 249 -3.83 -12.16 -11.53
N TYR A 250 -3.78 -12.47 -10.24
CA TYR A 250 -3.58 -13.82 -9.75
C TYR A 250 -4.47 -14.08 -8.52
N GLN A 251 -4.87 -15.33 -8.32
CA GLN A 251 -5.60 -15.73 -7.13
C GLN A 251 -4.62 -16.07 -6.00
N SER A 252 -4.64 -15.27 -4.92
CA SER A 252 -3.79 -15.53 -3.75
C SER A 252 -4.35 -16.61 -2.82
N LYS A 253 -5.66 -16.81 -2.89
CA LYS A 253 -6.42 -17.96 -2.39
C LYS A 253 -7.72 -18.08 -3.23
N PRO A 254 -8.43 -19.21 -3.23
CA PRO A 254 -9.70 -19.32 -3.93
C PRO A 254 -10.65 -18.18 -3.56
N GLY A 255 -11.20 -17.50 -4.56
CA GLY A 255 -12.10 -16.36 -4.37
C GLY A 255 -11.44 -15.03 -3.99
N VAL A 256 -10.09 -14.94 -3.96
CA VAL A 256 -9.36 -13.69 -3.70
C VAL A 256 -8.35 -13.41 -4.79
N GLU A 257 -8.58 -12.32 -5.51
CA GLU A 257 -7.75 -11.86 -6.61
C GLU A 257 -6.93 -10.62 -6.21
N ARG A 258 -5.69 -10.60 -6.70
CA ARG A 258 -4.76 -9.49 -6.54
C ARG A 258 -4.34 -9.03 -7.92
N ASN A 259 -4.48 -7.75 -8.18
CA ASN A 259 -4.15 -7.15 -9.47
C ASN A 259 -2.86 -6.33 -9.38
N PHE A 260 -2.05 -6.44 -10.42
CA PHE A 260 -0.80 -5.69 -10.55
C PHE A 260 -0.57 -5.26 -12.00
N CYS A 261 0.26 -4.24 -12.20
CA CYS A 261 0.68 -3.87 -13.54
C CYS A 261 1.75 -4.84 -14.06
N ASN A 262 1.46 -5.58 -15.14
CA ASN A 262 2.40 -6.55 -15.73
C ASN A 262 3.64 -5.92 -16.37
N ARG A 263 3.68 -4.59 -16.53
CA ARG A 263 4.83 -3.85 -17.07
C ARG A 263 5.80 -3.40 -15.99
N CYS A 264 5.31 -2.86 -14.87
CA CYS A 264 6.15 -2.25 -13.84
C CYS A 264 6.08 -2.91 -12.46
N GLY A 265 5.21 -3.91 -12.26
CA GLY A 265 5.07 -4.65 -10.99
C GLY A 265 4.23 -3.96 -9.93
N ALA A 266 3.69 -2.76 -10.20
CA ALA A 266 2.92 -2.01 -9.21
C ALA A 266 1.69 -2.80 -8.76
N THR A 267 1.53 -3.00 -7.45
CA THR A 267 0.30 -3.55 -6.85
C THR A 267 -0.83 -2.54 -7.01
N VAL A 268 -1.98 -2.98 -7.51
CA VAL A 268 -3.11 -2.10 -7.87
C VAL A 268 -4.32 -2.33 -7.00
N PHE A 269 -4.97 -3.48 -7.16
CA PHE A 269 -6.21 -3.80 -6.47
C PHE A 269 -6.10 -5.11 -5.70
N TRP A 270 -6.89 -5.21 -4.64
CA TRP A 270 -7.27 -6.48 -4.03
C TRP A 270 -8.79 -6.54 -4.00
N HIS A 271 -9.34 -7.69 -4.36
CA HIS A 271 -10.78 -7.94 -4.29
C HIS A 271 -11.07 -9.41 -4.02
N ASP A 272 -12.28 -9.68 -3.56
CA ASP A 272 -12.75 -11.03 -3.30
C ASP A 272 -14.21 -11.22 -3.76
N ILE A 273 -14.68 -12.46 -3.68
CA ILE A 273 -16.05 -12.84 -4.06
C ILE A 273 -17.10 -12.54 -2.98
N TRP A 274 -16.67 -12.22 -1.75
CA TRP A 274 -17.55 -12.00 -0.59
C TRP A 274 -17.97 -10.53 -0.45
N ARG A 275 -17.16 -9.60 -0.95
CA ARG A 275 -17.41 -8.14 -1.03
C ARG A 275 -17.05 -7.59 -2.43
N PRO A 276 -17.68 -8.09 -3.51
CA PRO A 276 -17.26 -7.82 -4.88
C PRO A 276 -17.26 -6.33 -5.25
N ASP A 277 -18.10 -5.51 -4.59
CA ASP A 277 -18.25 -4.09 -4.89
C ASP A 277 -17.44 -3.16 -3.97
N LEU A 278 -16.68 -3.69 -2.99
CA LEU A 278 -15.75 -2.91 -2.19
C LEU A 278 -14.33 -3.35 -2.52
N ILE A 279 -13.58 -2.48 -3.20
CA ILE A 279 -12.25 -2.78 -3.74
C ILE A 279 -11.18 -2.13 -2.87
N ASP A 280 -10.12 -2.86 -2.57
CA ASP A 280 -8.96 -2.27 -1.90
C ASP A 280 -8.03 -1.71 -2.97
N ILE A 281 -7.72 -0.43 -2.87
CA ILE A 281 -6.81 0.27 -3.77
C ILE A 281 -5.49 0.51 -3.08
N SER A 282 -4.38 0.18 -3.74
CA SER A 282 -3.04 0.50 -3.23
C SER A 282 -2.86 2.01 -3.17
N VAL A 283 -2.73 2.57 -1.96
CA VAL A 283 -2.69 4.03 -1.76
C VAL A 283 -1.47 4.67 -2.43
N GLY A 284 -0.36 3.92 -2.56
CA GLY A 284 0.84 4.39 -3.25
C GLY A 284 0.67 4.68 -4.75
N LEU A 285 -0.50 4.40 -5.34
CA LEU A 285 -0.85 4.80 -6.71
C LEU A 285 -1.46 6.20 -6.79
N LEU A 286 -2.04 6.69 -5.70
CA LEU A 286 -2.76 7.96 -5.67
C LEU A 286 -1.77 9.11 -5.88
N ARG A 287 -2.11 10.01 -6.80
CA ARG A 287 -1.31 11.19 -7.12
C ARG A 287 -2.02 12.41 -6.54
N PRO A 288 -1.58 12.91 -5.37
CA PRO A 288 -2.16 14.14 -4.83
C PRO A 288 -2.00 15.26 -5.85
N LYS A 289 -3.07 16.02 -6.07
CA LYS A 289 -2.97 17.27 -6.84
C LYS A 289 -2.04 18.21 -6.07
N THR A 290 -1.04 18.72 -6.77
CA THR A 290 -0.19 19.83 -6.34
C THR A 290 -0.39 20.95 -7.35
N ASP A 291 -1.49 21.67 -7.24
CA ASP A 291 -1.67 22.94 -7.95
C ASP A 291 -1.33 24.09 -7.00
N GLY A 292 -0.97 25.26 -7.55
CA GLY A 292 -0.30 26.35 -6.84
C GLY A 292 -0.99 26.94 -5.61
N SER A 293 -2.16 26.43 -5.20
CA SER A 293 -2.85 26.80 -3.96
C SER A 293 -3.10 25.62 -3.00
N THR A 294 -2.98 24.36 -3.43
CA THR A 294 -3.32 23.20 -2.57
C THR A 294 -2.26 22.11 -2.61
N ASN A 295 -1.71 21.78 -1.44
CA ASN A 295 -0.83 20.63 -1.25
C ASN A 295 -1.60 19.59 -0.42
N ARG A 296 -2.00 18.47 -1.01
CA ARG A 296 -2.75 17.42 -0.30
C ARG A 296 -1.86 16.41 0.45
N GLY A 297 -0.55 16.44 0.20
CA GLY A 297 0.38 15.46 0.75
C GLY A 297 0.13 14.04 0.23
N SER A 298 1.04 13.11 0.54
CA SER A 298 0.92 11.71 0.15
C SER A 298 -0.21 10.96 0.89
N ARG A 299 -0.61 11.43 2.07
CA ARG A 299 -1.68 10.82 2.88
C ARG A 299 -3.08 11.22 2.42
N ILE A 300 -3.22 12.35 1.69
CA ILE A 300 -4.49 12.78 1.06
C ILE A 300 -5.65 12.77 2.07
N GLU A 301 -5.45 13.41 3.22
CA GLU A 301 -6.32 13.26 4.38
C GLU A 301 -7.72 13.88 4.21
N ASP A 302 -7.93 14.65 3.14
CA ASP A 302 -9.23 15.20 2.71
C ASP A 302 -10.06 14.21 1.84
N LEU A 303 -9.46 13.06 1.50
CA LEU A 303 -10.12 11.92 0.86
C LEU A 303 -10.00 10.64 1.70
N LEU A 304 -8.92 10.50 2.48
CA LEU A 304 -8.63 9.29 3.24
C LEU A 304 -8.64 9.57 4.75
N ASP A 305 -9.40 8.75 5.49
CA ASP A 305 -9.31 8.68 6.94
C ASP A 305 -8.46 7.48 7.32
N TRP A 306 -7.26 7.72 7.85
CA TRP A 306 -6.31 6.67 8.17
C TRP A 306 -6.67 6.00 9.51
N CYS A 307 -6.82 4.68 9.50
CA CYS A 307 -6.94 3.89 10.70
C CYS A 307 -5.61 3.89 11.45
N THR A 308 -5.55 4.65 12.53
CA THR A 308 -4.37 4.84 13.37
C THR A 308 -4.35 3.95 14.62
N THR A 309 -5.44 3.23 14.88
CA THR A 309 -5.58 2.38 16.08
C THR A 309 -4.99 1.00 15.93
N ARG A 310 -4.74 0.52 14.70
CA ARG A 310 -4.25 -0.83 14.42
C ARG A 310 -3.52 -0.93 13.09
N VAL A 311 -2.44 -1.72 13.06
CA VAL A 311 -1.90 -2.27 11.80
C VAL A 311 -2.63 -3.57 11.50
N SER A 312 -3.21 -3.70 10.31
CA SER A 312 -3.97 -4.89 9.97
C SER A 312 -3.09 -6.14 9.89
N PHE A 313 -3.50 -7.22 10.56
CA PHE A 313 -2.83 -8.50 10.70
C PHE A 313 -1.41 -8.34 11.25
N VAL A 314 -1.21 -7.40 12.18
CA VAL A 314 0.07 -7.17 12.87
C VAL A 314 0.68 -8.46 13.43
N GLU A 315 -0.15 -9.37 13.93
CA GLU A 315 0.26 -10.67 14.45
C GLU A 315 0.92 -11.59 13.40
N GLU A 316 0.73 -11.33 12.10
CA GLU A 316 1.37 -12.09 11.03
C GLU A 316 2.74 -11.54 10.61
N ALA A 317 3.21 -10.42 11.18
CA ALA A 317 4.47 -9.77 10.80
C ALA A 317 5.68 -10.73 10.86
N ALA A 318 5.71 -11.62 11.85
CA ALA A 318 6.75 -12.64 12.01
C ALA A 318 6.49 -13.93 11.22
N ARG A 319 5.30 -14.11 10.62
CA ARG A 319 4.90 -15.37 10.01
C ARG A 319 5.78 -15.72 8.80
N ASN A 320 6.21 -16.98 8.72
CA ASN A 320 7.15 -17.50 7.73
C ASN A 320 8.47 -16.72 7.67
N ARG A 321 8.95 -16.25 8.82
CA ARG A 321 10.32 -15.76 9.02
C ARG A 321 11.01 -16.57 10.10
N HIS A 322 12.34 -16.52 10.11
CA HIS A 322 13.16 -17.25 11.06
C HIS A 322 14.12 -16.31 11.80
N GLY A 323 14.48 -16.68 13.03
CA GLY A 323 15.47 -15.99 13.84
C GLY A 323 15.24 -14.47 13.93
N GLN A 324 16.33 -13.71 13.77
CA GLN A 324 16.33 -12.25 13.88
C GLN A 324 15.46 -11.56 12.82
N THR A 325 15.24 -12.20 11.67
CA THR A 325 14.35 -11.66 10.64
C THR A 325 12.90 -11.62 11.13
N ALA A 326 12.46 -12.64 11.88
CA ALA A 326 11.13 -12.66 12.49
C ALA A 326 10.97 -11.57 13.55
N VAL A 327 11.97 -11.44 14.44
CA VAL A 327 12.01 -10.42 15.51
C VAL A 327 11.95 -9.01 14.92
N ARG A 328 12.76 -8.71 13.89
CA ARG A 328 12.74 -7.38 13.25
C ARG A 328 11.44 -7.10 12.52
N GLY A 329 10.85 -8.10 11.86
CA GLY A 329 9.55 -7.95 11.21
C GLY A 329 8.46 -7.56 12.20
N ALA A 330 8.37 -8.26 13.35
CA ALA A 330 7.44 -7.92 14.43
C ALA A 330 7.75 -6.53 15.01
N SER A 331 9.00 -6.27 15.38
CA SER A 331 9.41 -4.99 15.97
C SER A 331 9.10 -3.79 15.08
N LEU A 332 9.24 -3.92 13.75
CA LEU A 332 8.87 -2.87 12.81
C LEU A 332 7.38 -2.56 12.85
N MET A 333 6.53 -3.60 12.86
CA MET A 333 5.07 -3.40 12.87
C MET A 333 4.57 -2.91 14.23
N ASP A 334 5.16 -3.36 15.33
CA ASP A 334 4.86 -2.85 16.68
C ASP A 334 5.19 -1.35 16.78
N SER A 335 6.36 -0.95 16.27
CA SER A 335 6.76 0.47 16.24
C SER A 335 5.85 1.32 15.34
N LEU A 336 5.40 0.77 14.20
CA LEU A 336 4.43 1.44 13.33
C LEU A 336 3.09 1.63 14.03
N GLU A 337 2.56 0.58 14.67
CA GLU A 337 1.29 0.66 15.39
C GLU A 337 1.35 1.66 16.54
N GLU A 338 2.45 1.66 17.30
CA GLU A 338 2.68 2.63 18.38
C GLU A 338 2.73 4.07 17.86
N GLY A 339 3.47 4.33 16.77
CA GLY A 339 3.56 5.67 16.19
C GLY A 339 2.26 6.16 15.55
N MET A 340 1.45 5.26 14.98
CA MET A 340 0.10 5.58 14.51
C MET A 340 -0.81 5.95 15.68
N LYS A 341 -0.83 5.15 16.77
CA LYS A 341 -1.66 5.42 17.96
C LYS A 341 -1.35 6.77 18.62
N LYS A 342 -0.09 7.21 18.58
CA LYS A 342 0.36 8.52 19.10
C LYS A 342 -0.02 9.71 18.22
N SER A 343 -0.51 9.46 17.01
CA SER A 343 -0.87 10.51 16.04
C SER A 343 -2.36 10.91 16.08
N CYS A 344 -3.18 10.23 16.89
CA CYS A 344 -4.57 10.58 17.18
C CYS A 344 -4.66 11.78 18.12
#